data_AF-X1B2H6-F1
#
_entry.id   AF-X1B2H6-F1
#
_cell.length_a   1.000
_cell.length_b   1.000
_cell.length_c   1.000
_cell.angle_alpha   90.00
_cell.angle_beta   90.00
_cell.angle_gamma   90.00
#
_symmetry.space_group_name_H-M   'P 1'
#
loop_
_entity.id
_entity.type
_entity.pdbx_description
1 polymer ?
#
loop_
_entity_poly.entity_id
_entity_poly.type
_entity_poly.pdbx_seq_one_letter_code
_entity_poly.pdbx_strand_id
1 'polypeptide(L)'
;SFINEKLLSLSRFIEAARNVGVPTLAMSCAYDYILQIASHVMVSAQVAAQQRDYFGAHGYFKLKKNSSEIELKPDGSYQEYHTEWMEDGRPEKKL
;
A
#
# COMPACT_ATOMS: atom_id res chain seq x y z
N SER A 1 -8.56 -8.37 21.33
CA SER A 1 -7.15 -8.78 21.46
C SER A 1 -6.38 -7.68 22.16
N PHE A 2 -5.47 -8.02 23.07
CA PHE A 2 -4.58 -7.07 23.76
C PHE A 2 -3.90 -6.09 22.80
N ILE A 3 -3.44 -6.58 21.64
CA ILE A 3 -2.75 -5.76 20.63
C ILE A 3 -3.65 -4.64 20.10
N ASN A 4 -4.90 -4.95 19.73
CA ASN A 4 -5.83 -3.95 19.18
C ASN A 4 -6.17 -2.86 20.21
N GLU A 5 -6.31 -3.23 21.48
CA GLU A 5 -6.57 -2.29 22.57
C GLU A 5 -5.39 -1.33 22.79
N LYS A 6 -4.15 -1.85 22.75
CA LYS A 6 -2.95 -1.03 22.87
C LYS A 6 -2.73 -0.14 21.64
N LEU A 7 -3.03 -0.61 20.43
CA LEU A 7 -3.01 0.22 19.23
C LEU A 7 -4.02 1.37 19.30
N LEU A 8 -5.24 1.12 19.77
CA LEU A 8 -6.23 2.16 19.98
C LEU A 8 -5.73 3.20 21.01
N SER A 9 -5.18 2.74 22.13
CA SER A 9 -4.64 3.62 23.17
C SER A 9 -3.47 4.46 22.65
N LEU A 10 -2.56 3.86 21.89
CA LEU A 10 -1.44 4.55 21.25
C LEU A 10 -1.90 5.61 20.25
N SER A 11 -2.90 5.30 19.41
CA SER A 11 -3.46 6.26 18.45
C SER A 11 -4.05 7.50 19.13
N ARG A 12 -4.79 7.31 20.23
CA ARG A 12 -5.37 8.41 21.03
C ARG A 12 -4.30 9.28 21.69
N PHE A 13 -3.23 8.66 22.19
CA PHE A 13 -2.10 9.39 22.76
C PHE A 13 -1.41 10.26 21.71
N ILE A 14 -1.14 9.70 20.52
CA ILE A 14 -0.52 10.43 19.40
C ILE A 14 -1.40 11.60 18.97
N GLU A 15 -2.72 11.39 18.87
CA GLU A 15 -3.68 12.44 18.52
C GLU A 15 -3.70 13.58 19.56
N ALA A 16 -3.77 13.25 20.85
CA ALA A 16 -3.73 14.24 21.92
C ALA A 16 -2.44 15.06 21.90
N ALA A 17 -1.28 14.40 21.74
CA ALA A 17 0.02 15.08 21.65
C ALA A 17 0.11 16.00 20.44
N ARG A 18 -0.39 15.56 19.28
CA ARG A 18 -0.45 16.35 18.04
C ARG A 18 -1.28 17.62 18.21
N ASN A 19 -2.42 17.53 18.90
CA ASN A 19 -3.30 18.68 19.16
C ASN A 19 -2.68 19.77 20.05
N VAL A 20 -1.72 19.40 20.90
CA VAL A 20 -0.98 20.36 21.76
C VAL A 20 0.42 20.68 21.23
N GLY A 21 0.75 20.24 20.01
CA GLY A 21 2.04 20.52 19.36
C GLY A 21 3.24 19.75 19.93
N VAL A 22 3.01 18.65 20.66
CA VAL A 22 4.08 17.81 21.22
C VAL A 22 4.48 16.72 20.19
N PRO A 23 5.78 16.63 19.84
CA PRO A 23 6.24 15.65 18.86
C PRO A 23 6.26 14.22 19.44
N THR A 24 5.74 13.27 18.66
CA THR A 24 5.66 11.84 19.02
C THR A 24 6.24 10.96 17.91
N LEU A 25 7.38 11.36 17.33
CA LEU A 25 7.95 10.75 16.12
C LEU A 25 8.10 9.23 16.24
N ALA A 26 8.82 8.74 17.26
CA ALA A 26 9.03 7.31 17.46
C ALA A 26 7.72 6.51 17.60
N MET A 27 6.74 7.07 18.34
CA MET A 27 5.44 6.44 18.55
C MET A 27 4.61 6.43 17.27
N SER A 28 4.63 7.52 16.50
CA SER A 28 3.92 7.64 15.22
C SER A 28 4.49 6.65 14.20
N CYS A 29 5.82 6.61 14.03
CA CYS A 29 6.45 5.67 13.10
C CYS A 29 6.20 4.20 13.50
N ALA A 30 6.26 3.88 14.79
CA ALA A 30 5.97 2.53 15.27
C ALA A 30 4.50 2.14 15.02
N TYR A 31 3.57 3.07 15.26
CA TYR A 31 2.15 2.87 14.98
C TYR A 31 1.90 2.61 13.48
N ASP A 32 2.44 3.46 12.61
CA ASP A 32 2.31 3.34 11.16
C ASP A 32 2.90 2.02 10.65
N TYR A 33 4.09 1.63 11.15
CA TYR A 33 4.72 0.35 10.81
C TYR A 33 3.86 -0.86 11.19
N ILE A 34 3.28 -0.87 12.39
CA ILE A 34 2.42 -1.97 12.85
C ILE A 34 1.15 -2.03 12.00
N LEU A 35 0.52 -0.89 11.71
CA LEU A 35 -0.65 -0.86 10.83
C LEU A 35 -0.31 -1.39 9.44
N GLN A 36 0.86 -1.01 8.91
CA GLN A 36 1.30 -1.43 7.59
C GLN A 36 1.54 -2.95 7.52
N ILE A 37 2.26 -3.54 8.48
CA ILE A 37 2.56 -4.98 8.47
C ILE A 37 1.32 -5.85 8.74
N ALA A 38 0.34 -5.32 9.49
CA ALA A 38 -0.92 -6.00 9.76
C ALA A 38 -1.92 -5.89 8.59
N SER A 39 -1.67 -4.99 7.64
CA SER A 39 -2.56 -4.76 6.50
C SER A 39 -2.25 -5.73 5.36
N HIS A 40 -3.24 -6.54 4.99
CA HIS A 40 -3.11 -7.46 3.85
C HIS A 40 -2.90 -6.73 2.50
N VAL A 41 -3.40 -5.51 2.38
CA VAL A 41 -3.30 -4.70 1.17
C VAL A 41 -2.84 -3.29 1.54
N MET A 42 -1.71 -2.88 0.97
CA MET A 42 -1.22 -1.51 1.06
C MET A 42 -1.71 -0.68 -0.12
N VAL A 43 -2.86 -0.01 0.05
CA VAL A 43 -3.48 0.81 -1.01
C VAL A 43 -2.53 1.91 -1.53
N SER A 44 -1.78 2.54 -0.64
CA SER A 44 -0.82 3.59 -1.01
C SER A 44 0.30 3.08 -1.93
N ALA A 45 0.75 1.84 -1.74
CA ALA A 45 1.80 1.24 -2.57
C ALA A 45 1.29 0.97 -4.01
N GLN A 46 0.01 0.64 -4.16
CA GLN A 46 -0.61 0.42 -5.48
C GLN A 46 -0.65 1.71 -6.30
N VAL A 47 -1.03 2.83 -5.68
CA VAL A 47 -1.03 4.14 -6.34
C VAL A 47 0.38 4.53 -6.75
N ALA A 48 1.36 4.34 -5.86
CA ALA A 48 2.76 4.64 -6.18
C ALA A 48 3.30 3.79 -7.34
N ALA A 49 2.92 2.51 -7.42
CA ALA A 49 3.28 1.65 -8.55
C ALA A 49 2.68 2.16 -9.88
N GLN A 50 1.41 2.56 -9.87
CA GLN A 50 0.76 3.13 -11.06
C GLN A 50 1.37 4.47 -11.47
N GLN A 51 1.77 5.33 -10.52
CA GLN A 51 2.48 6.57 -10.81
C GLN A 51 3.84 6.31 -11.47
N ARG A 52 4.58 5.32 -10.98
CA ARG A 52 5.86 4.89 -11.59
C ARG A 52 5.64 4.34 -13.00
N ASP A 53 4.57 3.58 -13.21
CA ASP A 53 4.21 3.08 -14.53
C ASP A 53 3.80 4.22 -15.48
N TYR A 54 3.03 5.19 -15.00
CA TYR A 54 2.61 6.37 -15.75
C TYR A 54 3.78 7.19 -16.27
N PHE A 55 4.71 7.58 -15.39
CA PHE A 55 5.80 8.50 -15.77
C PHE A 55 7.04 7.80 -16.33
N GLY A 56 7.21 6.50 -16.06
CA GLY A 56 8.46 5.80 -16.33
C GLY A 56 8.33 4.41 -16.94
N ALA A 57 7.12 3.96 -17.29
CA ALA A 57 6.86 2.62 -17.83
C ALA A 57 7.48 1.49 -16.99
N HIS A 58 7.49 1.68 -15.67
CA HIS A 58 8.10 0.75 -14.71
C HIS A 58 7.33 -0.55 -14.49
N GLY A 59 6.11 -0.65 -15.02
CA GLY A 59 5.22 -1.76 -14.76
C GLY A 59 4.69 -1.80 -13.32
N TYR A 60 3.73 -2.67 -13.08
CA TYR A 60 3.17 -2.97 -11.76
C TYR A 60 2.60 -4.39 -11.68
N PHE A 61 2.32 -4.83 -10.46
CA PHE A 61 1.72 -6.13 -10.18
C PHE A 61 0.28 -5.95 -9.68
N LYS A 62 -0.60 -6.86 -10.09
CA LYS A 62 -2.01 -6.86 -9.67
C LYS A 62 -2.25 -7.92 -8.62
N LEU A 63 -3.21 -7.62 -7.74
CA LEU A 63 -3.75 -8.61 -6.83
C LEU A 63 -4.85 -9.39 -7.53
N LYS A 64 -4.99 -10.68 -7.19
CA LYS A 64 -6.11 -11.50 -7.64
C LYS A 64 -7.42 -10.88 -7.15
N LYS A 65 -8.48 -11.03 -7.93
CA LYS A 65 -9.82 -10.52 -7.58
C LYS A 65 -10.24 -11.01 -6.18
N ASN A 66 -10.58 -10.08 -5.30
CA ASN A 66 -10.99 -10.33 -3.90
C ASN A 66 -9.95 -11.06 -3.04
N SER A 67 -8.65 -10.94 -3.34
CA SER A 67 -7.57 -11.54 -2.58
C SER A 67 -6.41 -10.55 -2.39
N SER A 68 -5.58 -10.78 -1.36
CA SER A 68 -4.33 -10.06 -1.13
C SER A 68 -3.11 -10.70 -1.83
N GLU A 69 -3.34 -11.78 -2.57
CA GLU A 69 -2.29 -12.46 -3.32
C GLU A 69 -2.04 -11.79 -4.67
N ILE A 70 -0.77 -11.73 -5.08
CA ILE A 70 -0.36 -11.25 -6.39
C ILE A 70 -0.76 -12.26 -7.48
N GLU A 71 -1.17 -11.75 -8.65
CA GLU A 71 -1.42 -12.57 -9.83
C GLU A 71 -0.13 -13.18 -10.39
N LEU A 72 -0.19 -14.46 -10.76
CA LEU A 72 0.94 -15.22 -11.27
C LEU A 72 0.73 -15.57 -12.74
N LYS A 73 1.84 -15.71 -13.46
CA LYS A 73 1.92 -16.34 -14.78
C LYS A 73 1.69 -17.86 -14.66
N PRO A 74 1.39 -18.55 -15.77
CA PRO A 74 1.25 -20.02 -15.77
C PRO A 74 2.50 -20.78 -15.28
N ASP A 75 3.68 -20.17 -15.39
CA ASP A 75 4.95 -20.72 -14.91
C ASP A 75 5.21 -20.49 -13.40
N GLY A 76 4.30 -19.79 -12.71
CA GLY A 76 4.39 -19.48 -11.28
C GLY A 76 5.16 -18.19 -10.95
N SER A 77 5.74 -17.50 -11.92
CA SER A 77 6.35 -16.17 -11.71
C SER A 77 5.30 -15.06 -11.60
N TYR A 78 5.68 -13.87 -11.10
CA TYR A 78 4.74 -12.75 -10.96
C TYR A 78 4.32 -12.20 -12.33
N GLN A 79 3.01 -11.96 -12.51
CA GLN A 79 2.50 -11.30 -13.71
C GLN A 79 2.65 -9.78 -13.59
N GLU A 80 3.52 -9.22 -14.41
CA GLU A 80 3.72 -7.78 -14.53
C GLU A 80 2.78 -7.18 -15.58
N TYR A 81 2.34 -5.96 -15.33
CA TYR A 81 1.42 -5.21 -16.17
C TYR A 81 2.00 -3.83 -16.49
N HIS A 82 1.73 -3.33 -17.69
CA HIS A 82 2.00 -1.96 -18.10
C HIS A 82 0.75 -1.36 -18.71
N THR A 83 0.39 -0.15 -18.31
CA THR A 83 -0.73 0.58 -18.91
C THR A 83 -0.21 1.66 -19.84
N GLU A 84 -0.75 1.75 -21.04
CA GLU A 84 -0.48 2.86 -21.95
C GLU A 84 -1.34 4.05 -21.55
N TRP A 85 -0.92 4.76 -20.51
CA TRP A 85 -1.73 5.77 -19.83
C TRP A 85 -2.16 6.96 -20.69
N MET A 86 -1.43 7.22 -21.77
CA MET A 86 -1.67 8.33 -22.70
C MET A 86 -2.61 7.96 -23.85
N GLU A 87 -2.87 6.67 -24.05
CA GLU A 87 -3.75 6.19 -25.11
C GLU A 87 -5.22 6.22 -24.68
N ASP A 88 -6.11 6.40 -25.65
CA ASP A 88 -7.55 6.36 -25.41
C ASP A 88 -7.97 5.01 -24.83
N GLY A 89 -8.69 5.05 -23.71
CA GLY A 89 -9.11 3.86 -22.98
C GLY A 89 -8.03 3.21 -22.12
N ARG A 90 -6.79 3.75 -22.10
CA ARG A 90 -5.69 3.31 -21.23
C ARG A 90 -5.49 1.79 -21.26
N PRO A 91 -5.17 1.21 -22.43
CA PRO A 91 -5.06 -0.22 -22.57
C PRO A 91 -3.95 -0.77 -21.67
N GLU A 92 -4.24 -1.85 -20.96
CA GLU A 92 -3.31 -2.56 -20.09
C GLU A 92 -2.75 -3.79 -20.81
N LYS A 93 -1.42 -3.94 -20.79
CA LYS A 93 -0.66 -5.03 -21.40
C LYS A 93 -0.04 -5.90 -20.32
N LYS A 94 -0.04 -7.22 -20.55
CA LYS A 94 0.71 -8.20 -19.76
C LYS A 94 2.14 -8.28 -20.31
N LEU A 95 3.13 -8.10 -19.45
CA LEU A 95 4.56 -8.27 -19.75
C LEU A 95 5.05 -9.67 -19.35
#